data_AF-A0A2V8P262-F1
#
_entry.id   AF-A0A2V8P262-F1
#
_cell.length_a   1.000
_cell.length_b   1.000
_cell.length_c   1.000
_cell.angle_alpha   90.00
_cell.angle_beta   90.00
_cell.angle_gamma   90.00
#
_symmetry.space_group_name_H-M   'P 1'
#
loop_
_entity.id
_entity.type
_entity.pdbx_description
1 polymer ?
#
loop_
_entity_poly.entity_id
_entity_poly.type
_entity_poly.pdbx_seq_one_letter_code
_entity_poly.pdbx_strand_id
1 'polypeptide(L)'
;MQITAEYATIGGTSIGAGNVISGNYSAGVVVLGGSAISILGNLIGQNAAATDSIPNVVGVGISSGSAKIGGTEPGSRNIISGNGVSEIEKPRSEFFYGEGGVWISGGSGTEVIGNFIGPSADGMHGGGYQSTGVVIEGTAYNIIIGGTTPAARNVISGNFVGMFIGTRATNN
;
A
#
# COMPACT_ATOMS: atom_id res chain seq x y z
N MET A 1 12.57 -1.77 0.33
CA MET A 1 13.09 -1.67 1.73
C MET A 1 12.46 -2.78 2.56
N GLN A 2 13.23 -3.44 3.44
CA GLN A 2 12.74 -4.52 4.32
C GLN A 2 12.83 -4.13 5.79
N ILE A 3 11.78 -4.45 6.55
CA ILE A 3 11.65 -4.12 7.98
C ILE A 3 11.40 -5.40 8.77
N THR A 4 12.21 -5.60 9.82
CA THR A 4 12.05 -6.66 10.85
C THR A 4 12.17 -6.10 12.27
N ALA A 5 12.28 -4.78 12.42
CA ALA A 5 12.51 -4.08 13.68
C ALA A 5 11.19 -3.51 14.25
N GLU A 6 11.20 -3.16 15.53
CA GLU A 6 10.09 -2.44 16.18
C GLU A 6 10.29 -0.93 16.12
N TYR A 7 9.19 -0.17 16.23
CA TYR A 7 9.19 1.31 16.30
C TYR A 7 9.85 2.01 15.09
N ALA A 8 9.87 1.34 13.93
CA ALA A 8 10.37 1.95 12.71
C ALA A 8 9.35 2.97 12.16
N THR A 9 9.82 4.15 11.78
CA THR A 9 9.02 5.14 11.05
C THR A 9 9.60 5.34 9.65
N ILE A 10 8.77 5.14 8.64
CA ILE A 10 9.09 5.33 7.23
C ILE A 10 8.30 6.54 6.76
N GLY A 11 9.01 7.65 6.59
CA GLY A 11 8.46 8.94 6.23
C GLY A 11 8.11 9.79 7.46
N GLY A 12 7.02 10.52 7.41
CA GLY A 12 6.60 11.42 8.49
C GLY A 12 5.35 12.21 8.15
N THR A 13 4.85 12.98 9.12
CA THR A 13 3.56 13.71 9.00
C THR A 13 3.73 15.16 8.53
N SER A 14 4.95 15.69 8.51
CA SER A 14 5.21 17.02 7.96
C SER A 14 5.21 16.96 6.44
N ILE A 15 4.75 18.02 5.77
CA ILE A 15 4.80 18.11 4.30
C ILE A 15 6.25 17.91 3.85
N GLY A 16 6.47 16.96 2.93
CA GLY A 16 7.81 16.63 2.43
C GLY A 16 8.64 15.71 3.34
N ALA A 17 8.13 15.27 4.49
CA ALA A 17 8.81 14.29 5.35
C ALA A 17 8.67 12.84 4.85
N GLY A 18 7.82 12.61 3.84
CA GLY A 18 7.66 11.32 3.19
C GLY A 18 8.81 10.95 2.26
N ASN A 19 8.90 9.67 1.93
CA ASN A 19 9.82 9.17 0.92
C ASN A 19 9.13 9.01 -0.43
N VAL A 20 9.92 9.05 -1.52
CA VAL A 20 9.52 8.55 -2.84
C VAL A 20 10.11 7.14 -2.98
N ILE A 21 9.25 6.11 -3.04
CA ILE A 21 9.67 4.70 -3.04
C ILE A 21 9.10 4.01 -4.29
N SER A 22 9.94 3.87 -5.31
CA SER A 22 9.48 3.55 -6.66
C SER A 22 10.53 2.77 -7.44
N GLY A 23 10.12 2.03 -8.49
CA GLY A 23 11.02 1.32 -9.39
C GLY A 23 11.70 0.08 -8.80
N ASN A 24 11.15 -0.50 -7.73
CA ASN A 24 11.70 -1.72 -7.14
C ASN A 24 11.12 -2.96 -7.83
N TYR A 25 11.96 -3.95 -8.10
CA TYR A 25 11.57 -5.25 -8.66
C TYR A 25 10.76 -6.16 -7.70
N SER A 26 10.32 -5.62 -6.58
CA SER A 26 9.52 -6.32 -5.57
C SER A 26 8.63 -5.29 -4.86
N ALA A 27 8.40 -5.42 -3.56
CA ALA A 27 7.71 -4.42 -2.77
C ALA A 27 8.56 -3.15 -2.55
N GLY A 28 7.93 -1.97 -2.60
CA GLY A 28 8.57 -0.72 -2.19
C GLY A 28 8.95 -0.76 -0.71
N VAL A 29 7.96 -1.07 0.14
CA VAL A 29 8.14 -1.35 1.57
C VAL A 29 7.66 -2.75 1.89
N VAL A 30 8.49 -3.57 2.53
CA VAL A 30 8.08 -4.88 3.06
C VAL A 30 8.31 -4.97 4.57
N VAL A 31 7.28 -5.41 5.29
CA VAL A 31 7.34 -5.75 6.71
C VAL A 31 7.28 -7.27 6.85
N LEU A 32 8.38 -7.83 7.37
CA LEU A 32 8.53 -9.28 7.60
C LEU A 32 8.42 -9.64 9.09
N GLY A 33 8.23 -8.66 9.96
CA GLY A 33 8.12 -8.81 11.40
C GLY A 33 8.28 -7.47 12.13
N GLY A 34 8.08 -7.47 13.45
CA GLY A 34 8.11 -6.28 14.28
C GLY A 34 6.71 -5.67 14.52
N SER A 35 6.66 -4.68 15.41
CA SER A 35 5.43 -3.98 15.81
C SER A 35 5.70 -2.47 15.94
N ALA A 36 4.63 -1.69 16.08
CA ALA A 36 4.70 -0.23 16.17
C ALA A 36 5.39 0.43 14.95
N ILE A 37 5.29 -0.19 13.77
CA ILE A 37 5.83 0.34 12.52
C ILE A 37 4.84 1.37 11.97
N SER A 38 5.35 2.54 11.58
CA SER A 38 4.56 3.61 10.96
C SER A 38 5.07 3.90 9.55
N ILE A 39 4.18 3.85 8.57
CA ILE A 39 4.47 4.18 7.17
C ILE A 39 3.60 5.38 6.83
N LEU A 40 4.19 6.58 6.81
CA LEU A 40 3.47 7.86 6.83
C LEU A 40 3.95 8.80 5.73
N GLY A 41 3.00 9.41 5.01
CA GLY A 41 3.27 10.52 4.10
C GLY A 41 4.05 10.15 2.83
N ASN A 42 4.22 8.87 2.52
CA ASN A 42 5.09 8.42 1.41
C ASN A 42 4.36 8.47 0.06
N LEU A 43 5.14 8.68 -1.00
CA LEU A 43 4.75 8.48 -2.39
C LEU A 43 5.36 7.17 -2.90
N ILE A 44 4.52 6.19 -3.21
CA ILE A 44 4.97 4.81 -3.48
C ILE A 44 4.47 4.38 -4.86
N GLY A 45 5.39 4.16 -5.79
CA GLY A 45 5.12 3.72 -7.16
C GLY A 45 4.96 4.84 -8.19
N GLN A 46 5.26 6.09 -7.82
CA GLN A 46 5.27 7.25 -8.73
C GLN A 46 6.61 7.98 -8.71
N ASN A 47 6.84 8.85 -9.68
CA ASN A 47 7.95 9.81 -9.67
C ASN A 47 7.76 10.86 -8.55
N ALA A 48 8.79 11.63 -8.22
CA ALA A 48 8.73 12.62 -7.13
C ALA A 48 7.69 13.75 -7.33
N ALA A 49 7.23 13.97 -8.57
CA ALA A 49 6.19 14.93 -8.90
C ALA A 49 4.77 14.36 -8.77
N ALA A 50 4.63 13.06 -8.48
CA ALA A 50 3.36 12.32 -8.49
C ALA A 50 2.61 12.36 -9.82
N THR A 51 3.31 12.60 -10.95
CA THR A 51 2.71 12.71 -12.29
C THR A 51 2.82 11.44 -13.11
N ASP A 52 3.89 10.65 -12.91
CA ASP A 52 4.16 9.44 -13.68
C ASP A 52 4.34 8.25 -12.77
N SER A 53 3.88 7.08 -13.22
CA SER A 53 4.08 5.83 -12.52
C SER A 53 5.51 5.32 -12.73
N ILE A 54 6.21 5.05 -11.63
CA ILE A 54 7.50 4.34 -11.60
C ILE A 54 7.27 3.10 -10.70
N PRO A 55 6.74 2.03 -11.28
CA PRO A 55 6.10 0.96 -10.54
C PRO A 55 7.05 0.20 -9.62
N ASN A 56 6.57 -0.18 -8.45
CA ASN A 56 7.04 -1.39 -7.76
C ASN A 56 6.13 -2.57 -8.14
N VAL A 57 6.52 -3.80 -7.80
CA VAL A 57 5.60 -4.96 -7.90
C VAL A 57 4.48 -4.85 -6.86
N VAL A 58 4.84 -4.44 -5.64
CA VAL A 58 3.90 -4.12 -4.56
C VAL A 58 4.26 -2.76 -3.96
N GLY A 59 3.29 -1.92 -3.61
CA GLY A 59 3.56 -0.69 -2.89
C GLY A 59 4.05 -0.99 -1.47
N VAL A 60 3.16 -1.56 -0.65
CA VAL A 60 3.44 -1.97 0.73
C VAL A 60 3.02 -3.43 0.94
N GLY A 61 3.97 -4.28 1.30
CA GLY A 61 3.75 -5.70 1.62
C GLY A 61 3.92 -5.97 3.12
N ILE A 62 2.96 -6.67 3.73
CA ILE A 62 3.02 -7.15 5.12
C ILE A 62 2.89 -8.68 5.10
N SER A 63 3.98 -9.39 5.39
CA SER A 63 3.96 -10.86 5.46
C SER A 63 3.90 -11.38 6.89
N SER A 64 4.28 -10.55 7.87
CA SER A 64 4.22 -10.81 9.31
C SER A 64 4.37 -9.49 10.08
N GLY A 65 4.14 -9.51 11.40
CA GLY A 65 4.17 -8.31 12.24
C GLY A 65 2.93 -7.42 12.06
N SER A 66 3.09 -6.12 12.35
CA SER A 66 2.02 -5.13 12.21
C SER A 66 2.55 -3.76 11.82
N ALA A 67 1.75 -3.00 11.07
CA ALA A 67 2.08 -1.62 10.70
C ALA A 67 0.84 -0.73 10.68
N LYS A 68 1.06 0.57 10.94
CA LYS A 68 0.14 1.64 10.63
C LYS A 68 0.53 2.27 9.30
N ILE A 69 -0.26 1.99 8.28
CA ILE A 69 -0.11 2.51 6.92
C ILE A 69 -1.02 3.72 6.80
N GLY A 70 -0.43 4.90 6.91
CA GLY A 70 -1.13 6.18 6.81
C GLY A 70 -1.61 6.73 8.15
N GLY A 71 -2.49 7.73 8.09
CA GLY A 71 -3.03 8.39 9.28
C GLY A 71 -4.12 9.40 8.92
N THR A 72 -4.78 9.92 9.96
CA THR A 72 -5.89 10.89 9.80
C THR A 72 -5.43 12.31 9.49
N GLU A 73 -4.18 12.65 9.82
CA GLU A 73 -3.59 13.93 9.45
C GLU A 73 -3.26 13.95 7.95
N PRO A 74 -3.53 15.06 7.22
CA PRO A 74 -3.25 15.14 5.79
C PRO A 74 -1.81 14.76 5.41
N GLY A 75 -0.81 15.15 6.20
CA GLY A 75 0.58 14.81 5.94
C GLY A 75 0.96 13.36 6.28
N SER A 76 0.11 12.60 6.96
CA SER A 76 0.31 11.17 7.21
C SER A 76 -0.12 10.29 6.04
N ARG A 77 -0.89 10.84 5.08
CA ARG A 77 -1.45 10.11 3.95
C ARG A 77 -0.35 9.58 3.03
N ASN A 78 -0.30 8.26 2.85
CA ASN A 78 0.47 7.72 1.74
C ASN A 78 -0.33 7.82 0.44
N ILE A 79 0.38 8.05 -0.66
CA ILE A 79 -0.11 7.90 -2.02
C ILE A 79 0.56 6.64 -2.57
N ILE A 80 -0.23 5.57 -2.72
CA ILE A 80 0.23 4.25 -3.15
C ILE A 80 -0.38 3.97 -4.51
N SER A 81 0.39 4.21 -5.57
CA SER A 81 -0.16 4.36 -6.91
C SER A 81 0.76 3.78 -7.97
N GLY A 82 0.19 3.22 -9.04
CA GLY A 82 0.95 2.74 -10.19
C GLY A 82 1.85 1.53 -9.91
N ASN A 83 1.57 0.76 -8.84
CA ASN A 83 2.30 -0.47 -8.51
C ASN A 83 1.61 -1.71 -9.14
N GLY A 84 2.30 -2.84 -9.26
CA GLY A 84 1.71 -4.09 -9.77
C GLY A 84 1.87 -4.31 -11.27
N VAL A 85 2.89 -3.69 -11.87
CA VAL A 85 3.37 -4.08 -13.20
C VAL A 85 4.74 -4.74 -13.04
N SER A 86 4.75 -5.97 -12.53
CA SER A 86 5.84 -6.89 -12.83
C SER A 86 5.70 -7.28 -14.30
N GLU A 87 6.31 -6.48 -15.17
CA GLU A 87 6.39 -6.68 -16.62
C GLU A 87 5.07 -6.38 -17.38
N ILE A 88 5.19 -5.48 -18.36
CA ILE A 88 4.13 -5.03 -19.29
C ILE A 88 3.53 -6.18 -20.13
N GLU A 89 4.00 -7.42 -19.97
CA GLU A 89 3.70 -8.55 -20.85
C GLU A 89 2.89 -9.69 -20.22
N LYS A 90 2.59 -9.68 -18.92
CA LYS A 90 1.76 -10.76 -18.37
C LYS A 90 0.32 -10.70 -18.91
N PRO A 91 -0.22 -11.78 -19.50
CA PRO A 91 -1.61 -11.84 -19.88
C PRO A 91 -2.49 -11.62 -18.65
N ARG A 92 -3.64 -10.94 -18.81
CA ARG A 92 -4.57 -10.61 -17.71
C ARG A 92 -5.07 -11.82 -16.90
N SER A 93 -4.83 -13.04 -17.36
CA SER A 93 -5.13 -14.29 -16.66
C SER A 93 -4.12 -14.72 -15.61
N GLU A 94 -2.95 -14.05 -15.52
CA GLU A 94 -1.89 -14.36 -14.54
C GLU A 94 -1.78 -13.31 -13.43
N PHE A 95 -2.75 -12.39 -13.31
CA PHE A 95 -2.77 -11.43 -12.21
C PHE A 95 -2.86 -12.17 -10.88
N PHE A 96 -1.76 -12.17 -10.14
CA PHE A 96 -1.77 -12.56 -8.74
C PHE A 96 -2.38 -11.42 -7.93
N TYR A 97 -3.35 -11.74 -7.07
CA TYR A 97 -3.95 -10.76 -6.18
C TYR A 97 -2.91 -10.12 -5.26
N GLY A 98 -1.76 -10.76 -5.00
CA GLY A 98 -0.66 -10.21 -4.19
C GLY A 98 0.18 -9.10 -4.82
N GLU A 99 -0.16 -8.61 -6.01
CA GLU A 99 0.50 -7.47 -6.66
C GLU A 99 -0.33 -6.18 -6.51
N GLY A 100 0.30 -5.00 -6.59
CA GLY A 100 -0.40 -3.72 -6.60
C GLY A 100 -0.13 -2.85 -5.37
N GLY A 101 -1.19 -2.34 -4.73
CA GLY A 101 -1.09 -1.32 -3.69
C GLY A 101 -0.57 -1.84 -2.37
N VAL A 102 -1.48 -2.34 -1.54
CA VAL A 102 -1.20 -2.89 -0.21
C VAL A 102 -1.52 -4.36 -0.19
N TRP A 103 -0.54 -5.21 0.12
CA TRP A 103 -0.71 -6.65 0.22
C TRP A 103 -0.38 -7.15 1.62
N ILE A 104 -1.35 -7.76 2.31
CA ILE A 104 -1.25 -8.23 3.69
C ILE A 104 -1.54 -9.74 3.68
N SER A 105 -0.49 -10.56 3.76
CA SER A 105 -0.58 -12.03 3.69
C SER A 105 -0.37 -12.73 5.03
N GLY A 106 0.06 -11.99 6.05
CA GLY A 106 0.24 -12.48 7.41
C GLY A 106 0.36 -11.35 8.43
N GLY A 107 0.55 -11.72 9.70
CA GLY A 107 0.56 -10.77 10.80
C GLY A 107 -0.85 -10.36 11.27
N SER A 108 -0.91 -9.40 12.19
CA SER A 108 -2.19 -8.93 12.74
C SER A 108 -2.16 -7.49 13.20
N GLY A 109 -3.33 -6.87 13.33
CA GLY A 109 -3.43 -5.51 13.83
C GLY A 109 -2.82 -4.45 12.91
N THR A 110 -2.66 -4.76 11.61
CA THR A 110 -2.27 -3.73 10.63
C THR A 110 -3.45 -2.82 10.37
N GLU A 111 -3.19 -1.52 10.38
CA GLU A 111 -4.18 -0.49 10.08
C GLU A 111 -3.79 0.19 8.76
N VAL A 112 -4.68 0.18 7.79
CA VAL A 112 -4.54 0.93 6.54
C VAL A 112 -5.55 2.07 6.59
N ILE A 113 -5.13 3.28 6.92
CA ILE A 113 -6.04 4.40 7.17
C ILE A 113 -5.59 5.69 6.47
N GLY A 114 -6.56 6.44 5.96
CA GLY A 114 -6.33 7.78 5.40
C GLY A 114 -5.48 7.83 4.13
N ASN A 115 -5.28 6.71 3.43
CA ASN A 115 -4.42 6.61 2.24
C ASN A 115 -5.16 6.91 0.94
N PHE A 116 -4.41 7.27 -0.10
CA PHE A 116 -4.85 7.20 -1.49
C PHE A 116 -4.20 5.98 -2.16
N ILE A 117 -5.02 5.07 -2.70
CA ILE A 117 -4.57 3.78 -3.23
C ILE A 117 -5.16 3.55 -4.63
N GLY A 118 -4.28 3.56 -5.64
CA GLY A 118 -4.64 3.47 -7.07
C GLY A 118 -4.13 4.67 -7.88
N PRO A 119 -4.34 4.71 -9.22
CA PRO A 119 -3.68 5.64 -10.13
C PRO A 119 -3.97 7.12 -9.80
N SER A 120 -2.87 7.86 -9.64
CA SER A 120 -2.70 9.31 -9.49
C SER A 120 -3.54 10.04 -8.42
N ALA A 121 -2.91 10.96 -7.69
CA ALA A 121 -3.55 11.79 -6.68
C ALA A 121 -4.60 12.78 -7.25
N ASP A 122 -4.63 13.00 -8.57
CA ASP A 122 -5.63 13.83 -9.26
C ASP A 122 -6.83 13.03 -9.83
N GLY A 123 -6.86 11.70 -9.63
CA GLY A 123 -7.91 10.82 -10.16
C GLY A 123 -7.92 10.65 -11.68
N MET A 124 -6.93 11.23 -12.39
CA MET A 124 -6.73 11.03 -13.81
C MET A 124 -5.65 9.97 -14.04
N HIS A 125 -5.87 9.14 -15.06
CA HIS A 125 -4.95 8.07 -15.44
C HIS A 125 -3.61 8.66 -15.91
N GLY A 126 -2.68 8.88 -14.96
CA GLY A 126 -1.26 9.09 -15.21
C GLY A 126 -0.58 7.78 -15.60
N GLY A 127 -0.93 7.25 -16.77
CA GLY A 127 -0.16 6.25 -17.55
C GLY A 127 0.09 4.86 -16.97
N GLY A 128 -0.17 4.59 -15.69
CA GLY A 128 0.14 3.33 -15.02
C GLY A 128 -1.08 2.55 -14.55
N TYR A 129 -1.07 1.24 -14.78
CA TYR A 129 -2.05 0.31 -14.20
C TYR A 129 -1.66 -0.04 -12.76
N GLN A 130 -2.64 -0.10 -11.87
CA GLN A 130 -2.50 -0.80 -10.59
C GLN A 130 -3.44 -2.00 -10.58
N SER A 131 -2.90 -3.18 -10.23
CA SER A 131 -3.66 -4.44 -10.20
C SER A 131 -4.71 -4.42 -9.09
N THR A 132 -4.33 -4.69 -7.84
CA THR A 132 -5.26 -4.61 -6.70
C THR A 132 -4.94 -3.39 -5.83
N GLY A 133 -5.97 -2.74 -5.29
CA GLY A 133 -5.81 -1.67 -4.30
C GLY A 133 -5.30 -2.22 -2.97
N VAL A 134 -6.15 -2.98 -2.28
CA VAL A 134 -5.84 -3.62 -0.99
C VAL A 134 -6.16 -5.11 -1.04
N VAL A 135 -5.23 -5.93 -0.55
CA VAL A 135 -5.31 -7.39 -0.58
C VAL A 135 -5.05 -7.89 0.83
N ILE A 136 -5.97 -8.65 1.38
CA ILE A 136 -5.82 -9.33 2.67
C ILE A 136 -5.99 -10.82 2.43
N GLU A 137 -4.98 -11.63 2.70
CA GLU A 137 -5.03 -13.07 2.48
C GLU A 137 -4.11 -13.84 3.43
N GLY A 138 -3.89 -15.13 3.13
CA GLY A 138 -2.98 -15.96 3.89
C GLY A 138 -3.43 -16.12 5.33
N THR A 139 -2.58 -15.74 6.28
CA THR A 139 -2.84 -15.86 7.72
C THR A 139 -3.11 -14.53 8.39
N ALA A 140 -3.35 -13.47 7.63
CA ALA A 140 -3.64 -12.14 8.17
C ALA A 140 -4.95 -12.12 8.97
N TYR A 141 -4.94 -11.49 10.15
CA TYR A 141 -6.14 -11.36 10.98
C TYR A 141 -6.18 -10.03 11.74
N ASN A 142 -7.38 -9.57 12.10
CA ASN A 142 -7.57 -8.27 12.78
C ASN A 142 -6.97 -7.09 12.01
N ILE A 143 -7.17 -7.07 10.69
CA ILE A 143 -6.71 -6.00 9.81
C ILE A 143 -7.81 -4.95 9.68
N ILE A 144 -7.45 -3.68 9.83
CA ILE A 144 -8.39 -2.56 9.73
C ILE A 144 -8.13 -1.79 8.44
N ILE A 145 -9.14 -1.72 7.56
CA ILE A 145 -9.08 -0.90 6.34
C ILE A 145 -10.03 0.29 6.48
N GLY A 146 -9.46 1.45 6.79
CA GLY A 146 -10.18 2.69 7.02
C GLY A 146 -10.57 2.88 8.49
N GLY A 147 -11.57 3.73 8.74
CA GLY A 147 -12.06 3.96 10.10
C GLY A 147 -13.41 4.69 10.11
N THR A 148 -13.90 4.98 11.31
CA THR A 148 -15.24 5.55 11.52
C THR A 148 -15.31 7.06 11.23
N THR A 149 -14.18 7.75 11.11
CA THR A 149 -14.13 9.17 10.77
C THR A 149 -13.88 9.35 9.27
N PRO A 150 -14.36 10.44 8.64
CA PRO A 150 -14.04 10.75 7.24
C PRO A 150 -12.52 10.80 6.97
N ALA A 151 -11.73 11.31 7.91
CA ALA A 151 -10.29 11.42 7.78
C ALA A 151 -9.55 10.06 7.81
N ALA A 152 -10.14 9.03 8.43
CA ALA A 152 -9.57 7.70 8.47
C ALA A 152 -9.87 6.88 7.19
N ARG A 153 -10.78 7.35 6.32
CA ARG A 153 -11.14 6.63 5.09
C ARG A 153 -9.97 6.59 4.12
N ASN A 154 -9.75 5.41 3.53
CA ASN A 154 -8.93 5.33 2.33
C ASN A 154 -9.77 5.76 1.11
N VAL A 155 -9.11 6.35 0.13
CA VAL A 155 -9.66 6.48 -1.23
C VAL A 155 -9.01 5.38 -2.06
N ILE A 156 -9.81 4.40 -2.47
CA ILE A 156 -9.37 3.25 -3.26
C ILE A 156 -10.11 3.31 -4.59
N SER A 157 -9.41 3.69 -5.66
CA SER A 157 -10.03 3.97 -6.97
C SER A 157 -9.08 3.66 -8.11
N GLY A 158 -9.59 3.37 -9.30
CA GLY A 158 -8.76 3.16 -10.50
C GLY A 158 -7.89 1.90 -10.50
N ASN A 159 -8.10 0.98 -9.55
CA ASN A 159 -7.47 -0.33 -9.52
C ASN A 159 -8.26 -1.33 -10.39
N PHE A 160 -7.62 -2.36 -10.93
CA PHE A 160 -8.33 -3.45 -11.62
C PHE A 160 -9.26 -4.20 -10.64
N VAL A 161 -8.78 -4.44 -9.43
CA VAL A 161 -9.59 -4.88 -8.28
C VAL A 161 -9.43 -3.84 -7.17
N GLY A 162 -10.53 -3.30 -6.66
CA GLY A 162 -10.47 -2.32 -5.56
C GLY A 162 -9.92 -2.95 -4.28
N MET A 163 -10.55 -4.03 -3.83
CA MET A 163 -10.17 -4.75 -2.62
C MET A 163 -10.44 -6.24 -2.78
N PHE A 164 -9.53 -7.07 -2.26
CA PHE A 164 -9.67 -8.52 -2.19
C PHE A 164 -9.42 -9.00 -0.75
N ILE A 165 -10.32 -9.83 -0.23
CA ILE A 165 -10.18 -10.48 1.08
C ILE A 165 -10.30 -11.99 0.87
N GLY A 166 -9.19 -12.70 1.08
CA GLY A 166 -9.06 -14.14 0.90
C GLY A 166 -9.67 -14.96 2.04
N THR A 167 -10.03 -16.19 1.73
CA THR A 167 -10.84 -17.09 2.59
C THR A 167 -10.20 -17.51 3.92
N ARG A 168 -8.90 -17.29 4.09
CA ARG A 168 -8.15 -17.64 5.31
C ARG A 168 -7.88 -16.42 6.21
N ALA A 169 -8.18 -15.22 5.73
CA ALA A 169 -8.08 -14.02 6.52
C ALA A 169 -9.31 -13.92 7.44
N THR A 170 -9.11 -13.61 8.73
CA THR A 170 -10.19 -13.64 9.73
C THR A 170 -10.29 -12.33 10.52
N ASN A 171 -11.50 -11.97 10.95
CA ASN A 171 -11.77 -10.78 11.78
C ASN A 171 -11.27 -9.45 11.18
N ASN A 172 -11.46 -9.25 9.88
CA ASN A 172 -11.07 -8.03 9.14
C ASN A 172 -12.29 -7.22 8.71
#